data_AF-L8EVR9-F1
#
_entry.id   AF-L8EVR9-F1
#
_cell.length_a   1.000
_cell.length_b   1.000
_cell.length_c   1.000
_cell.angle_alpha   90.00
_cell.angle_beta   90.00
_cell.angle_gamma   90.00
#
_symmetry.space_group_name_H-M   'P 1'
#
loop_
_entity.id
_entity.type
_entity.pdbx_description
1 polymer ?
#
loop_
_entity_poly.entity_id
_entity_poly.type
_entity_poly.pdbx_seq_one_letter_code
_entity_poly.pdbx_strand_id
1 'polypeptide(L)'
;MAKLPGRKRGRAVSRLAVAAIAAALVGTSASAAVADAPVPAPVKNVDISKLAQAAPKAGAGAKSRATARAAATAEAPVFGLFGIQRSDGFLYQYLPDGTGGLDERTFVTSDWDLLKAAATVDHSGDGVGDGMWAWDKAGNLYFNSDSESRTVGGGWNIYDKVLSPGNLGGGTAYDIIARDKSGVLWIYLGYDNGQVTSRVKVGGGWNAYTEISGKGDLTGDGKADIVARDSSGVLWLYKGTGDYKAPFAPRVKIGAGWNAYNALVSVGDVDLDGRADLLARDTDGKLWLYKGDGGNQDPFESRKQIGFGYNIYSWMF
;
A
#
# COMPACT_ATOMS: atom_id res chain seq x y z
N MET A 1 -44.29 26.59 -60.80
CA MET A 1 -42.83 26.48 -61.06
C MET A 1 -42.12 26.30 -59.72
N ALA A 2 -41.76 25.06 -59.38
CA ALA A 2 -40.92 24.72 -58.24
C ALA A 2 -39.56 24.24 -58.78
N LYS A 3 -38.44 24.77 -58.26
CA LYS A 3 -37.10 24.26 -58.54
C LYS A 3 -36.41 23.94 -57.22
N LEU A 4 -36.22 22.64 -56.99
CA LEU A 4 -35.51 22.04 -55.87
C LEU A 4 -33.98 22.12 -56.06
N PRO A 5 -33.18 22.14 -54.97
CA PRO A 5 -31.72 22.25 -55.06
C PRO A 5 -31.01 20.88 -55.07
N GLY A 6 -29.88 20.87 -55.79
CA GLY A 6 -28.58 20.31 -55.37
C GLY A 6 -28.48 18.85 -54.93
N ARG A 7 -28.01 17.97 -55.83
CA ARG A 7 -27.46 16.65 -55.50
C ARG A 7 -25.97 16.62 -55.87
N LYS A 8 -25.06 16.62 -54.90
CA LYS A 8 -23.63 16.29 -55.09
C LYS A 8 -23.36 14.86 -54.64
N ARG A 9 -22.58 14.12 -55.44
CA ARG A 9 -22.12 12.73 -55.24
C ARG A 9 -20.61 12.70 -54.93
N GLY A 10 -20.20 11.72 -54.11
CA GLY A 10 -18.87 11.08 -54.05
C GLY A 10 -17.84 11.75 -53.14
N ARG A 11 -17.00 11.07 -52.32
CA ARG A 11 -16.69 9.63 -52.10
C ARG A 11 -16.04 9.49 -50.69
N ALA A 12 -16.07 8.26 -50.14
CA ALA A 12 -15.57 7.74 -48.84
C ALA A 12 -14.08 8.02 -48.53
N VAL A 13 -13.48 7.79 -47.34
CA VAL A 13 -13.24 6.56 -46.51
C VAL A 13 -12.72 7.06 -45.12
N SER A 14 -12.99 6.53 -43.92
CA SER A 14 -12.62 5.25 -43.27
C SER A 14 -13.34 5.14 -41.90
N ARG A 15 -14.11 4.08 -41.56
CA ARG A 15 -13.73 2.79 -40.91
C ARG A 15 -12.88 2.99 -39.64
N LEU A 16 -13.24 2.52 -38.43
CA LEU A 16 -13.69 1.19 -38.04
C LEU A 16 -14.89 1.17 -37.07
N ALA A 17 -15.71 0.12 -37.22
CA ALA A 17 -16.56 -0.45 -36.18
C ALA A 17 -15.89 -1.73 -35.67
N VAL A 18 -16.02 -2.04 -34.37
CA VAL A 18 -16.04 -3.43 -33.87
C VAL A 18 -17.16 -3.55 -32.83
N ALA A 19 -17.88 -4.66 -32.95
CA ALA A 19 -19.21 -4.94 -32.44
C ALA A 19 -19.25 -5.43 -30.99
N ALA A 20 -20.45 -5.36 -30.42
CA ALA A 20 -20.84 -6.01 -29.18
C ALA A 20 -20.80 -7.54 -29.30
N ILE A 21 -20.35 -8.21 -28.24
CA ILE A 21 -20.67 -9.60 -27.95
C ILE A 21 -21.40 -9.61 -26.61
N ALA A 22 -22.67 -10.04 -26.62
CA ALA A 22 -23.36 -10.50 -25.44
C ALA A 22 -23.18 -12.03 -25.35
N ALA A 23 -22.55 -12.49 -24.27
CA ALA A 23 -22.63 -13.85 -23.79
C ALA A 23 -22.78 -13.78 -22.26
N ALA A 24 -23.88 -14.34 -21.74
CA ALA A 24 -24.09 -14.55 -20.33
C ALA A 24 -23.38 -15.85 -19.91
N LEU A 25 -22.38 -15.75 -19.03
CA LEU A 25 -22.13 -16.69 -17.93
C LEU A 25 -21.22 -16.00 -16.90
N VAL A 26 -21.65 -16.05 -15.64
CA VAL A 26 -20.96 -15.54 -14.45
C VAL A 26 -19.61 -16.22 -14.30
N GLY A 27 -18.57 -15.40 -14.18
CA GLY A 27 -17.20 -15.79 -13.91
C GLY A 27 -16.32 -14.56 -14.04
N THR A 28 -16.30 -13.70 -13.03
CA THR A 28 -15.31 -12.63 -12.93
C THR A 28 -13.95 -13.29 -12.76
N SER A 29 -13.24 -13.52 -13.86
CA SER A 29 -11.81 -13.77 -13.78
C SER A 29 -11.16 -12.45 -13.40
N ALA A 30 -10.88 -12.26 -12.10
CA ALA A 30 -9.87 -11.31 -11.69
C ALA A 30 -8.60 -11.66 -12.47
N SER A 31 -8.11 -10.75 -13.31
CA SER A 31 -6.86 -10.96 -14.02
C SER A 31 -5.74 -11.01 -12.97
N ALA A 32 -5.08 -12.15 -12.84
CA ALA A 32 -3.96 -12.25 -11.92
C ALA A 32 -2.82 -11.37 -12.44
N ALA A 33 -2.40 -10.38 -11.65
CA ALA A 33 -1.28 -9.53 -12.02
C ALA A 33 0.01 -10.37 -12.11
N VAL A 34 0.70 -10.24 -13.25
CA VAL A 34 2.00 -10.89 -13.51
C VAL A 34 3.10 -9.86 -13.26
N ALA A 35 4.12 -10.24 -12.49
CA ALA A 35 5.20 -9.32 -12.19
C ALA A 35 6.25 -9.16 -13.32
N ASP A 36 6.14 -9.83 -14.47
CA ASP A 36 7.22 -9.95 -15.46
C ASP A 36 6.92 -9.24 -16.80
N ALA A 37 6.75 -7.91 -16.77
CA ALA A 37 6.59 -7.06 -17.97
C ALA A 37 7.93 -6.42 -18.44
N PRO A 38 8.10 -6.01 -19.71
CA PRO A 38 9.38 -5.47 -20.20
C PRO A 38 9.89 -4.23 -19.44
N VAL A 39 11.20 -4.13 -19.22
CA VAL A 39 11.87 -3.05 -18.46
C VAL A 39 12.52 -2.03 -19.42
N PRO A 40 12.25 -0.71 -19.31
CA PRO A 40 13.04 0.33 -20.00
C PRO A 40 14.43 0.53 -19.35
N ALA A 41 15.40 1.05 -20.11
CA ALA A 41 16.82 1.06 -19.73
C ALA A 41 17.17 1.91 -18.47
N PRO A 42 18.21 1.54 -17.69
CA PRO A 42 18.62 2.27 -16.47
C PRO A 42 19.13 3.69 -16.72
N VAL A 43 18.70 4.65 -15.89
CA VAL A 43 19.34 5.96 -15.74
C VAL A 43 20.11 5.99 -14.42
N LYS A 44 21.39 6.38 -14.48
CA LYS A 44 22.28 6.54 -13.30
C LYS A 44 22.14 7.94 -12.73
N ASN A 45 21.99 8.02 -11.40
CA ASN A 45 22.04 9.19 -10.49
C ASN A 45 20.66 9.52 -9.89
N VAL A 46 20.50 9.17 -8.61
CA VAL A 46 19.26 9.29 -7.85
C VAL A 46 19.08 10.71 -7.37
N ASP A 47 18.06 11.36 -7.91
CA ASP A 47 17.51 12.56 -7.33
C ASP A 47 16.27 12.15 -6.53
N ILE A 48 16.41 12.06 -5.20
CA ILE A 48 15.32 11.69 -4.29
C ILE A 48 14.17 12.72 -4.29
N SER A 49 14.34 13.91 -4.90
CA SER A 49 13.22 14.83 -5.16
C SER A 49 12.26 14.34 -6.25
N LYS A 50 12.65 13.33 -7.05
CA LYS A 50 11.77 12.67 -8.03
C LYS A 50 10.78 11.69 -7.42
N LEU A 51 10.95 11.33 -6.14
CA LEU A 51 9.98 10.57 -5.36
C LEU A 51 8.63 11.30 -5.29
N ALA A 52 8.66 12.63 -5.18
CA ALA A 52 7.48 13.49 -5.21
C ALA A 52 6.79 13.56 -6.59
N GLN A 53 7.45 13.10 -7.67
CA GLN A 53 6.88 13.08 -9.03
C GLN A 53 6.24 11.74 -9.39
N ALA A 54 6.44 10.72 -8.55
CA ALA A 54 5.88 9.38 -8.67
C ALA A 54 4.54 9.21 -7.93
N ALA A 55 4.11 10.22 -7.17
CA ALA A 55 2.77 10.27 -6.62
C ALA A 55 1.74 10.26 -7.77
N PRO A 56 0.65 9.48 -7.66
CA PRO A 56 -0.30 9.34 -8.74
C PRO A 56 -0.96 10.69 -9.04
N LYS A 57 -0.71 11.22 -10.25
CA LYS A 57 -1.52 12.34 -10.77
C LYS A 57 -2.98 11.87 -10.81
N ALA A 58 -3.84 12.51 -10.03
CA ALA A 58 -5.28 12.27 -10.02
C ALA A 58 -5.83 12.20 -11.44
N GLY A 59 -6.16 10.99 -11.91
CA GLY A 59 -6.90 10.78 -13.14
C GLY A 59 -8.33 11.28 -12.92
N ALA A 60 -8.80 12.18 -13.78
CA ALA A 60 -10.12 12.82 -13.69
C ALA A 60 -11.35 11.86 -13.87
N GLY A 61 -11.19 10.56 -13.63
CA GLY A 61 -12.18 9.51 -13.94
C GLY A 61 -12.83 8.77 -12.77
N ALA A 62 -12.35 8.90 -11.52
CA ALA A 62 -12.82 8.05 -10.40
C ALA A 62 -14.16 8.49 -9.76
N LYS A 63 -14.78 9.59 -10.20
CA LYS A 63 -15.85 10.27 -9.45
C LYS A 63 -17.28 9.74 -9.59
N SER A 64 -17.57 8.57 -10.18
CA SER A 64 -18.99 8.24 -10.50
C SER A 64 -19.56 6.87 -10.13
N ARG A 65 -19.09 6.19 -9.08
CA ARG A 65 -19.80 4.96 -8.64
C ARG A 65 -19.99 4.73 -7.14
N ALA A 66 -19.77 5.73 -6.31
CA ALA A 66 -20.18 5.70 -4.91
C ALA A 66 -21.64 6.16 -4.77
N THR A 67 -22.61 5.25 -4.89
CA THR A 67 -23.92 5.46 -4.26
C THR A 67 -24.45 4.16 -3.65
N ALA A 68 -24.65 4.25 -2.33
CA ALA A 68 -25.52 3.46 -1.45
C ALA A 68 -24.95 2.19 -0.80
N ARG A 69 -24.36 2.33 0.41
CA ARG A 69 -24.92 1.75 1.65
C ARG A 69 -24.33 2.38 2.92
N ALA A 70 -25.04 2.17 4.03
CA ALA A 70 -25.05 2.97 5.24
C ALA A 70 -24.07 2.53 6.35
N ALA A 71 -23.95 3.43 7.34
CA ALA A 71 -22.99 3.55 8.44
C ALA A 71 -21.63 4.11 8.00
N ALA A 72 -21.36 5.38 8.33
CA ALA A 72 -20.09 6.05 8.10
C ALA A 72 -19.01 5.46 9.02
N THR A 73 -18.49 4.28 8.68
CA THR A 73 -17.11 3.91 9.02
C THR A 73 -16.21 4.72 8.09
N ALA A 74 -15.15 5.34 8.61
CA ALA A 74 -14.17 5.99 7.75
C ALA A 74 -13.65 4.94 6.75
N GLU A 75 -13.72 5.24 5.45
CA GLU A 75 -13.24 4.33 4.41
C GLU A 75 -11.73 4.12 4.62
N ALA A 76 -11.30 2.87 4.66
CA ALA A 76 -9.88 2.56 4.74
C ALA A 76 -9.16 3.16 3.51
N PRO A 77 -7.95 3.73 3.68
CA PRO A 77 -7.29 4.42 2.59
C PRO A 77 -6.76 3.42 1.56
N VAL A 78 -6.69 3.87 0.31
CA VAL A 78 -6.23 3.07 -0.83
C VAL A 78 -4.77 3.40 -1.13
N PHE A 79 -3.92 2.37 -1.17
CA PHE A 79 -2.50 2.52 -1.54
C PHE A 79 -2.13 1.60 -2.69
N GLY A 80 -1.19 2.06 -3.51
CA GLY A 80 -0.50 1.18 -4.45
C GLY A 80 0.41 0.21 -3.71
N LEU A 81 0.57 -0.99 -4.28
CA LEU A 81 1.64 -1.91 -3.92
C LEU A 81 2.92 -1.52 -4.66
N PHE A 82 4.00 -1.35 -3.91
CA PHE A 82 5.31 -1.05 -4.47
C PHE A 82 6.26 -2.24 -4.32
N GLY A 83 7.21 -2.37 -5.26
CA GLY A 83 8.21 -3.43 -5.23
C GLY A 83 9.55 -2.97 -5.78
N ILE A 84 10.64 -3.24 -5.03
CA ILE A 84 12.01 -3.00 -5.50
C ILE A 84 12.56 -4.26 -6.14
N GLN A 85 12.77 -4.24 -7.45
CA GLN A 85 13.19 -5.43 -8.21
C GLN A 85 14.64 -5.81 -7.88
N ARG A 86 14.90 -7.12 -7.71
CA ARG A 86 16.21 -7.66 -7.28
C ARG A 86 17.32 -7.45 -8.30
N SER A 87 17.00 -7.48 -9.59
CA SER A 87 18.01 -7.49 -10.66
C SER A 87 18.65 -6.12 -10.92
N ASP A 88 17.89 -5.05 -10.72
CA ASP A 88 18.23 -3.69 -11.13
C ASP A 88 18.00 -2.64 -10.03
N GLY A 89 17.32 -2.99 -8.94
CA GLY A 89 16.99 -2.06 -7.87
C GLY A 89 15.92 -1.04 -8.26
N PHE A 90 15.16 -1.29 -9.32
CA PHE A 90 14.12 -0.37 -9.79
C PHE A 90 12.85 -0.49 -8.97
N LEU A 91 12.16 0.63 -8.81
CA LEU A 91 10.85 0.66 -8.20
C LEU A 91 9.76 0.45 -9.25
N TYR A 92 8.85 -0.46 -8.94
CA TYR A 92 7.61 -0.68 -9.67
C TYR A 92 6.40 -0.47 -8.76
N GLN A 93 5.27 -0.13 -9.37
CA GLN A 93 3.98 0.05 -8.71
C GLN A 93 2.92 -0.81 -9.38
N TYR A 94 1.97 -1.24 -8.54
CA TYR A 94 0.68 -1.79 -8.92
C TYR A 94 -0.40 -1.02 -8.17
N LEU A 95 -1.45 -0.59 -8.86
CA LEU A 95 -2.60 0.04 -8.23
C LEU A 95 -3.72 -0.98 -8.02
N PRO A 96 -4.55 -0.85 -6.98
CA PRO A 96 -5.79 -1.60 -6.86
C PRO A 96 -6.66 -1.47 -8.11
N ASP A 97 -7.12 -2.60 -8.66
CA ASP A 97 -7.96 -2.63 -9.88
C ASP A 97 -9.46 -2.40 -9.61
N GLY A 98 -9.84 -2.29 -8.34
CA GLY A 98 -11.23 -2.12 -7.89
C GLY A 98 -12.11 -3.36 -8.01
N THR A 99 -11.53 -4.53 -8.24
CA THR A 99 -12.21 -5.84 -8.31
C THR A 99 -11.58 -6.88 -7.37
N GLY A 100 -10.77 -6.41 -6.42
CA GLY A 100 -10.01 -7.25 -5.49
C GLY A 100 -8.82 -7.92 -6.17
N GLY A 101 -8.13 -7.15 -7.00
CA GLY A 101 -6.88 -7.47 -7.67
C GLY A 101 -6.00 -6.22 -7.83
N LEU A 102 -4.98 -6.34 -8.67
CA LEU A 102 -4.00 -5.28 -8.93
C LEU A 102 -3.87 -5.06 -10.44
N ASP A 103 -3.69 -3.81 -10.84
CA ASP A 103 -3.42 -3.40 -12.20
C ASP A 103 -2.07 -3.92 -12.73
N GLU A 104 -1.78 -3.64 -13.99
CA GLU A 104 -0.51 -3.98 -14.61
C GLU A 104 0.68 -3.28 -13.95
N ARG A 105 1.81 -3.98 -13.93
CA ARG A 105 3.08 -3.47 -13.40
C ARG A 105 3.51 -2.21 -14.14
N THR A 106 3.71 -1.12 -13.40
CA THR A 106 4.24 0.14 -13.94
C THR A 106 5.62 0.45 -13.37
N PHE A 107 6.58 0.81 -14.24
CA PHE A 107 7.88 1.33 -13.80
C PHE A 107 7.71 2.73 -13.21
N VAL A 108 8.25 2.94 -12.01
CA VAL A 108 8.19 4.23 -11.33
C VAL A 108 9.48 5.00 -11.56
N THR A 109 10.61 4.44 -11.12
CA THR A 109 11.92 5.07 -11.24
C THR A 109 13.05 4.07 -10.95
N SER A 110 14.27 4.43 -11.34
CA SER A 110 15.50 3.69 -11.03
C SER A 110 16.06 4.04 -9.65
N ASP A 111 17.05 3.24 -9.22
CA ASP A 111 17.93 3.47 -8.08
C ASP A 111 17.25 3.49 -6.68
N TRP A 112 16.36 2.54 -6.41
CA TRP A 112 15.71 2.42 -5.10
C TRP A 112 16.35 1.41 -4.15
N ASP A 113 17.35 0.65 -4.62
CA ASP A 113 18.12 -0.26 -3.77
C ASP A 113 19.03 0.46 -2.74
N LEU A 114 18.95 1.78 -2.61
CA LEU A 114 19.54 2.49 -1.45
C LEU A 114 18.61 2.54 -0.24
N LEU A 115 17.31 2.24 -0.41
CA LEU A 115 16.37 2.20 0.71
C LEU A 115 16.51 0.91 1.52
N LYS A 116 16.25 1.05 2.81
CA LYS A 116 16.12 -0.06 3.76
C LYS A 116 14.66 -0.33 4.12
N ALA A 117 13.84 0.73 4.16
CA ALA A 117 12.38 0.64 4.22
C ALA A 117 11.75 1.94 3.73
N ALA A 118 10.46 1.88 3.46
CA ALA A 118 9.59 2.99 3.13
C ALA A 118 8.15 2.58 3.46
N ALA A 119 7.30 3.57 3.67
CA ALA A 119 5.88 3.37 3.91
C ALA A 119 5.12 4.53 3.29
N THR A 120 4.19 4.22 2.37
CA THR A 120 3.24 5.21 1.86
C THR A 120 2.26 5.65 2.95
N VAL A 121 1.76 6.87 2.86
CA VAL A 121 0.81 7.46 3.81
C VAL A 121 -0.23 8.29 3.07
N ASP A 122 -1.42 8.40 3.63
CA ASP A 122 -2.43 9.36 3.19
C ASP A 122 -2.18 10.64 3.99
N HIS A 123 -1.42 11.53 3.37
CA HIS A 123 -0.94 12.76 3.97
C HIS A 123 -1.97 13.88 3.90
N SER A 124 -2.73 13.96 2.80
CA SER A 124 -3.83 14.94 2.68
C SER A 124 -5.10 14.55 3.44
N GLY A 125 -5.23 13.28 3.82
CA GLY A 125 -6.39 12.74 4.52
C GLY A 125 -7.60 12.54 3.61
N ASP A 126 -7.37 12.37 2.30
CA ASP A 126 -8.43 12.22 1.30
C ASP A 126 -8.81 10.77 1.00
N GLY A 127 -8.20 9.82 1.72
CA GLY A 127 -8.39 8.38 1.55
C GLY A 127 -7.47 7.76 0.49
N VAL A 128 -6.55 8.52 -0.10
CA VAL A 128 -5.61 8.02 -1.11
C VAL A 128 -4.17 8.26 -0.66
N GLY A 129 -3.30 7.27 -0.87
CA GLY A 129 -1.88 7.41 -0.59
C GLY A 129 -1.18 8.44 -1.48
N ASP A 130 -0.70 9.53 -0.90
CA ASP A 130 -0.04 10.67 -1.57
C ASP A 130 1.26 11.12 -0.87
N GLY A 131 1.65 10.46 0.22
CA GLY A 131 2.89 10.69 0.93
C GLY A 131 3.71 9.42 1.13
N MET A 132 4.97 9.58 1.54
CA MET A 132 5.87 8.49 1.83
C MET A 132 6.95 8.87 2.85
N TRP A 133 7.08 8.03 3.88
CA TRP A 133 8.28 7.95 4.69
C TRP A 133 9.29 7.03 4.01
N ALA A 134 10.55 7.45 3.89
CA ALA A 134 11.62 6.63 3.31
C ALA A 134 12.87 6.65 4.20
N TRP A 135 13.42 5.47 4.47
CA TRP A 135 14.63 5.28 5.27
C TRP A 135 15.71 4.59 4.45
N ASP A 136 16.86 5.25 4.31
CA ASP A 136 17.97 4.73 3.52
C ASP A 136 18.93 3.83 4.32
N LYS A 137 19.77 3.07 3.60
CA LYS A 137 20.81 2.21 4.17
C LYS A 137 21.89 3.02 4.92
N ALA A 138 22.03 4.32 4.66
CA ALA A 138 22.94 5.22 5.38
C ALA A 138 22.38 5.69 6.74
N GLY A 139 21.08 5.49 6.99
CA GLY A 139 20.44 5.83 8.25
C GLY A 139 19.75 7.19 8.27
N ASN A 140 19.43 7.76 7.09
CA ASN A 140 18.64 8.98 6.99
C ASN A 140 17.16 8.65 6.78
N LEU A 141 16.29 9.42 7.42
CA LEU A 141 14.85 9.41 7.19
C LEU A 141 14.44 10.63 6.37
N TYR A 142 13.56 10.39 5.41
CA TYR A 142 12.96 11.38 4.54
C TYR A 142 11.45 11.28 4.58
N PHE A 143 10.79 12.41 4.32
CA PHE A 143 9.38 12.50 4.01
C PHE A 143 9.19 13.15 2.65
N ASN A 144 8.29 12.63 1.84
CA ASN A 144 7.88 13.27 0.58
C ASN A 144 6.38 13.10 0.38
N SER A 145 5.72 14.11 -0.13
CA SER A 145 4.35 14.11 -0.62
C SER A 145 4.25 15.05 -1.84
N ASP A 146 3.04 15.24 -2.37
CA ASP A 146 2.77 16.23 -3.42
C ASP A 146 3.05 17.68 -3.00
N SER A 147 2.98 17.97 -1.70
CA SER A 147 3.07 19.33 -1.14
C SER A 147 4.31 19.57 -0.28
N GLU A 148 4.99 18.51 0.16
CA GLU A 148 6.07 18.60 1.14
C GLU A 148 7.22 17.65 0.80
N SER A 149 8.46 18.09 1.00
CA SER A 149 9.65 17.25 0.84
C SER A 149 10.68 17.62 1.88
N ARG A 150 11.08 16.63 2.68
CA ARG A 150 11.89 16.85 3.88
C ARG A 150 12.92 15.77 4.09
N THR A 151 14.14 16.19 4.42
CA THR A 151 15.07 15.33 5.16
C THR A 151 14.79 15.52 6.64
N VAL A 152 14.28 14.47 7.30
CA VAL A 152 13.95 14.50 8.73
C VAL A 152 15.23 14.48 9.57
N GLY A 153 16.21 13.67 9.16
CA GLY A 153 17.53 13.59 9.78
C GLY A 153 18.17 12.21 9.74
N GLY A 154 19.42 12.14 10.18
CA GLY A 154 20.22 10.90 10.26
C GLY A 154 20.05 10.14 11.58
N GLY A 155 20.72 8.98 11.68
CA GLY A 155 20.79 8.16 12.91
C GLY A 155 19.76 7.04 13.03
N TRP A 156 18.93 6.82 12.01
CA TRP A 156 17.86 5.81 12.01
C TRP A 156 18.37 4.37 11.95
N ASN A 157 19.66 4.15 11.70
CA ASN A 157 20.32 2.84 11.72
C ASN A 157 20.42 2.17 13.10
N ILE A 158 19.93 2.83 14.15
CA ILE A 158 19.65 2.21 15.45
C ILE A 158 18.45 1.25 15.40
N TYR A 159 17.60 1.38 14.38
CA TYR A 159 16.43 0.52 14.16
C TYR A 159 16.72 -0.63 13.21
N ASP A 160 16.01 -1.74 13.41
CA ASP A 160 15.98 -2.89 12.50
C ASP A 160 14.68 -2.97 11.70
N LYS A 161 13.64 -2.25 12.13
CA LYS A 161 12.35 -2.14 11.45
C LYS A 161 11.75 -0.75 11.62
N VAL A 162 11.20 -0.20 10.54
CA VAL A 162 10.52 1.09 10.50
C VAL A 162 9.32 0.95 9.57
N LEU A 163 8.13 1.34 10.01
CA LEU A 163 6.90 1.35 9.23
C LEU A 163 5.94 2.45 9.72
N SER A 164 4.88 2.71 8.95
CA SER A 164 3.90 3.76 9.25
C SER A 164 2.48 3.21 9.15
N PRO A 165 1.85 2.81 10.26
CA PRO A 165 0.56 2.13 10.23
C PRO A 165 -0.65 3.07 10.07
N GLY A 166 -0.48 4.37 10.28
CA GLY A 166 -1.57 5.33 10.37
C GLY A 166 -1.35 6.31 11.49
N ASN A 167 -2.34 7.15 11.78
CA ASN A 167 -2.35 7.97 12.99
C ASN A 167 -2.72 7.09 14.20
N LEU A 168 -1.78 6.92 15.13
CA LEU A 168 -1.94 6.17 16.38
C LEU A 168 -2.30 7.08 17.57
N GLY A 169 -2.48 8.38 17.31
CA GLY A 169 -2.97 9.39 18.24
C GLY A 169 -1.96 10.51 18.51
N GLY A 170 -2.45 11.70 18.86
CA GLY A 170 -1.63 12.83 19.33
C GLY A 170 -0.90 13.65 18.25
N GLY A 171 -0.67 13.08 17.05
CA GLY A 171 -0.24 13.79 15.84
C GLY A 171 -1.41 14.14 14.91
N THR A 172 -1.14 14.93 13.88
CA THR A 172 -2.13 15.26 12.82
C THR A 172 -2.00 14.37 11.60
N ALA A 173 -0.81 13.79 11.37
CA ALA A 173 -0.51 12.93 10.23
C ALA A 173 -0.28 11.47 10.66
N TYR A 174 0.13 10.63 9.71
CA TYR A 174 0.51 9.25 9.96
C TYR A 174 1.80 9.18 10.79
N ASP A 175 1.78 8.32 11.82
CA ASP A 175 2.90 8.12 12.74
C ASP A 175 3.87 7.04 12.26
N ILE A 176 5.11 7.12 12.71
CA ILE A 176 6.11 6.07 12.47
C ILE A 176 6.24 5.22 13.73
N ILE A 177 6.20 3.89 13.55
CA ILE A 177 6.70 2.97 14.57
C ILE A 177 8.03 2.36 14.13
N ALA A 178 8.94 2.22 15.08
CA ALA A 178 10.29 1.72 14.83
C ALA A 178 10.72 0.75 15.92
N ARG A 179 11.23 -0.41 15.53
CA ARG A 179 11.80 -1.39 16.45
C ARG A 179 13.31 -1.25 16.48
N ASP A 180 13.86 -1.08 17.68
CA ASP A 180 15.30 -1.08 17.85
C ASP A 180 15.88 -2.49 17.89
N LYS A 181 17.21 -2.58 17.73
CA LYS A 181 17.94 -3.86 17.71
C LYS A 181 17.84 -4.65 19.03
N SER A 182 17.36 -4.05 20.11
CA SER A 182 17.11 -4.72 21.39
C SER A 182 15.66 -5.20 21.54
N GLY A 183 14.81 -4.98 20.52
CA GLY A 183 13.40 -5.38 20.54
C GLY A 183 12.49 -4.41 21.28
N VAL A 184 12.90 -3.15 21.48
CA VAL A 184 11.99 -2.11 21.99
C VAL A 184 11.30 -1.44 20.80
N LEU A 185 9.97 -1.34 20.87
CA LEU A 185 9.17 -0.57 19.94
C LEU A 185 9.05 0.87 20.43
N TRP A 186 9.24 1.78 19.49
CA TRP A 186 9.16 3.22 19.65
C TRP A 186 8.13 3.78 18.67
N ILE A 187 7.48 4.86 19.06
CA ILE A 187 6.61 5.65 18.19
C ILE A 187 7.17 7.07 18.04
N TYR A 188 7.01 7.62 16.84
CA TYR A 188 7.31 9.00 16.46
C TYR A 188 6.02 9.61 15.89
N LEU A 189 5.52 10.67 16.51
CA LEU A 189 4.27 11.28 16.05
C LEU A 189 4.53 12.12 14.80
N GLY A 190 3.72 11.91 13.76
CA GLY A 190 3.80 12.62 12.49
C GLY A 190 2.98 13.91 12.46
N TYR A 191 3.48 14.88 11.71
CA TYR A 191 2.77 16.14 11.43
C TYR A 191 2.71 16.44 9.93
N ASP A 192 1.77 17.30 9.57
CA ASP A 192 1.45 17.65 8.17
C ASP A 192 2.59 18.37 7.44
N ASN A 193 3.62 18.83 8.16
CA ASN A 193 4.82 19.46 7.58
C ASN A 193 6.00 18.47 7.40
N GLY A 194 5.71 17.16 7.43
CA GLY A 194 6.69 16.09 7.29
C GLY A 194 7.68 15.97 8.45
N GLN A 195 7.41 16.61 9.60
CA GLN A 195 8.20 16.45 10.82
C GLN A 195 7.69 15.29 11.67
N VAL A 196 8.57 14.83 12.56
CA VAL A 196 8.20 13.90 13.63
C VAL A 196 8.67 14.40 15.00
N THR A 197 8.01 13.94 16.05
CA THR A 197 8.42 14.21 17.44
C THR A 197 9.71 13.48 17.83
N SER A 198 10.17 13.73 19.06
CA SER A 198 11.07 12.79 19.73
C SER A 198 10.35 11.47 20.02
N ARG A 199 11.07 10.36 19.94
CA ARG A 199 10.49 9.03 20.14
C ARG A 199 9.88 8.83 21.52
N VAL A 200 8.73 8.17 21.56
CA VAL A 200 8.08 7.69 22.79
C VAL A 200 8.20 6.16 22.84
N LYS A 201 8.52 5.62 24.02
CA LYS A 201 8.67 4.18 24.21
C LYS A 201 7.30 3.53 24.28
N VAL A 202 7.03 2.56 23.41
CA VAL A 202 5.83 1.72 23.49
C VAL A 202 6.07 0.55 24.46
N GLY A 203 7.19 -0.17 24.31
CA GLY A 203 7.52 -1.31 25.16
C GLY A 203 8.61 -2.22 24.60
N GLY A 204 9.11 -3.15 25.42
CA GLY A 204 10.07 -4.18 25.01
C GLY A 204 9.41 -5.48 24.55
N GLY A 205 10.20 -6.45 24.11
CA GLY A 205 9.73 -7.80 23.74
C GLY A 205 9.29 -7.97 22.28
N TRP A 206 9.43 -6.93 21.46
CA TRP A 206 9.03 -6.95 20.04
C TRP A 206 10.01 -7.74 19.15
N ASN A 207 11.14 -8.19 19.70
CA ASN A 207 12.01 -9.18 19.07
C ASN A 207 11.39 -10.60 19.03
N ALA A 208 10.26 -10.83 19.71
CA ALA A 208 9.46 -12.04 19.53
C ALA A 208 8.88 -12.16 18.11
N TYR A 209 8.81 -11.04 17.37
CA TYR A 209 8.20 -10.97 16.04
C TYR A 209 9.24 -10.99 14.92
N THR A 210 9.02 -11.84 13.92
CA THR A 210 9.83 -11.89 12.70
C THR A 210 9.36 -10.88 11.66
N GLU A 211 8.07 -10.53 11.69
CA GLU A 211 7.44 -9.59 10.77
C GLU A 211 6.42 -8.73 11.54
N ILE A 212 6.30 -7.46 11.15
CA ILE A 212 5.36 -6.47 11.70
C ILE A 212 4.91 -5.65 10.51
N SER A 213 3.61 -5.67 10.23
CA SER A 213 2.99 -4.97 9.12
C SER A 213 1.70 -4.33 9.60
N GLY A 214 1.27 -3.25 8.97
CA GLY A 214 0.05 -2.56 9.34
C GLY A 214 -0.06 -1.26 8.56
N LYS A 215 -1.26 -0.98 8.06
CA LYS A 215 -1.61 0.24 7.35
C LYS A 215 -3.13 0.36 7.34
N GLY A 216 -3.66 1.27 8.16
CA GLY A 216 -5.09 1.50 8.32
C GLY A 216 -5.76 0.64 9.39
N ASP A 217 -7.08 0.66 9.37
CA ASP A 217 -7.97 0.06 10.35
C ASP A 217 -8.46 -1.32 9.88
N LEU A 218 -7.90 -2.38 10.47
CA LEU A 218 -8.25 -3.77 10.16
C LEU A 218 -9.53 -4.20 10.87
N THR A 219 -9.93 -3.49 11.92
CA THR A 219 -11.05 -3.86 12.80
C THR A 219 -12.30 -3.00 12.62
N GLY A 220 -12.27 -2.01 11.73
CA GLY A 220 -13.39 -1.11 11.47
C GLY A 220 -13.74 -0.19 12.64
N ASP A 221 -12.84 0.02 13.61
CA ASP A 221 -13.06 0.87 14.78
C ASP A 221 -12.55 2.32 14.64
N GLY A 222 -12.09 2.66 13.44
CA GLY A 222 -11.56 3.96 13.03
C GLY A 222 -10.11 4.19 13.44
N LYS A 223 -9.37 3.18 13.89
CA LYS A 223 -8.01 3.32 14.41
C LYS A 223 -7.03 2.43 13.68
N ALA A 224 -5.82 2.94 13.51
CA ALA A 224 -4.77 2.19 12.85
C ALA A 224 -4.37 0.95 13.66
N ASP A 225 -4.42 -0.21 13.00
CA ASP A 225 -4.08 -1.51 13.54
C ASP A 225 -2.75 -2.01 12.95
N ILE A 226 -2.11 -2.97 13.64
CA ILE A 226 -1.00 -3.72 13.08
C ILE A 226 -1.19 -5.23 13.27
N VAL A 227 -0.54 -6.01 12.42
CA VAL A 227 -0.32 -7.44 12.60
C VAL A 227 1.16 -7.72 12.84
N ALA A 228 1.44 -8.74 13.64
CA ALA A 228 2.81 -9.17 13.92
C ALA A 228 2.90 -10.70 13.92
N ARG A 229 3.85 -11.24 13.15
CA ARG A 229 4.08 -12.68 13.05
C ARG A 229 5.22 -13.10 13.98
N ASP A 230 4.93 -14.00 14.91
CA ASP A 230 5.98 -14.53 15.80
C ASP A 230 6.85 -15.60 15.11
N SER A 231 7.93 -16.02 15.77
CA SER A 231 8.86 -17.02 15.22
C SER A 231 8.23 -18.40 14.99
N SER A 232 7.15 -18.73 15.71
CA SER A 232 6.40 -19.98 15.52
C SER A 232 5.44 -19.93 14.32
N GLY A 233 5.31 -18.77 13.67
CA GLY A 233 4.42 -18.56 12.54
C GLY A 233 2.97 -18.30 12.96
N VAL A 234 2.74 -17.87 14.20
CA VAL A 234 1.43 -17.36 14.63
C VAL A 234 1.35 -15.88 14.27
N LEU A 235 0.23 -15.47 13.66
CA LEU A 235 -0.07 -14.07 13.41
C LEU A 235 -0.92 -13.53 14.54
N TRP A 236 -0.53 -12.36 15.02
CA TRP A 236 -1.17 -11.63 16.09
C TRP A 236 -1.69 -10.30 15.58
N LEU A 237 -2.93 -9.95 15.93
CA LEU A 237 -3.50 -8.62 15.74
C LEU A 237 -3.22 -7.76 16.97
N TYR A 238 -2.82 -6.52 16.73
CA TYR A 238 -2.66 -5.47 17.72
C TYR A 238 -3.57 -4.32 17.36
N LYS A 239 -4.69 -4.22 18.08
CA LYS A 239 -5.69 -3.19 17.84
C LYS A 239 -5.22 -1.82 18.29
N GLY A 240 -5.39 -0.80 17.45
CA GLY A 240 -5.14 0.59 17.77
C GLY A 240 -6.02 1.09 18.91
N THR A 241 -5.46 1.89 19.80
CA THR A 241 -6.23 2.53 20.89
C THR A 241 -6.59 3.98 20.57
N GLY A 242 -5.84 4.62 19.68
CA GLY A 242 -5.91 6.06 19.43
C GLY A 242 -5.19 6.91 20.50
N ASP A 243 -4.46 6.25 21.41
CA ASP A 243 -3.60 6.90 22.40
C ASP A 243 -2.15 6.46 22.18
N TYR A 244 -1.32 7.36 21.64
CA TYR A 244 0.09 7.08 21.36
C TYR A 244 0.92 6.65 22.58
N LYS A 245 0.45 6.90 23.80
CA LYS A 245 1.13 6.45 25.03
C LYS A 245 0.88 4.96 25.31
N ALA A 246 -0.21 4.43 24.77
CA ALA A 246 -0.58 3.03 24.85
C ALA A 246 -1.20 2.61 23.50
N PRO A 247 -0.43 2.67 22.39
CA PRO A 247 -0.99 2.69 21.03
C PRO A 247 -1.73 1.41 20.65
N PHE A 248 -1.45 0.30 21.33
CA PHE A 248 -2.06 -0.99 21.05
C PHE A 248 -2.69 -1.64 22.27
N ALA A 249 -3.85 -2.25 22.07
CA ALA A 249 -4.49 -3.15 23.02
C ALA A 249 -3.70 -4.47 23.16
N PRO A 250 -4.01 -5.32 24.16
CA PRO A 250 -3.47 -6.67 24.24
C PRO A 250 -3.68 -7.45 22.94
N ARG A 251 -2.63 -8.14 22.49
CA ARG A 251 -2.64 -8.86 21.21
C ARG A 251 -3.69 -9.98 21.17
N VAL A 252 -4.25 -10.21 20.00
CA VAL A 252 -5.20 -11.29 19.71
C VAL A 252 -4.58 -12.26 18.71
N LYS A 253 -4.70 -13.57 18.93
CA LYS A 253 -4.23 -14.57 17.97
C LYS A 253 -5.23 -14.67 16.82
N ILE A 254 -4.77 -14.44 15.59
CA ILE A 254 -5.64 -14.43 14.39
C ILE A 254 -5.24 -15.50 13.36
N GLY A 255 -4.29 -16.38 13.69
CA GLY A 255 -4.00 -17.55 12.87
C GLY A 255 -2.63 -18.17 13.12
N ALA A 256 -2.39 -19.35 12.54
CA ALA A 256 -1.11 -20.04 12.57
C ALA A 256 -0.67 -20.42 11.14
N GLY A 257 0.59 -20.83 10.97
CA GLY A 257 1.12 -21.23 9.66
C GLY A 257 1.57 -20.07 8.78
N TRP A 258 1.67 -18.85 9.32
CA TRP A 258 2.07 -17.65 8.59
C TRP A 258 3.55 -17.63 8.19
N ASN A 259 4.34 -18.61 8.63
CA ASN A 259 5.68 -18.88 8.10
C ASN A 259 5.65 -19.42 6.65
N ALA A 260 4.47 -19.73 6.11
CA ALA A 260 4.29 -19.99 4.67
C ALA A 260 4.60 -18.74 3.81
N TYR A 261 4.61 -17.55 4.41
CA TYR A 261 4.84 -16.28 3.72
C TYR A 261 6.23 -15.74 4.00
N ASN A 262 6.86 -15.12 3.00
CA ASN A 262 8.15 -14.44 3.17
C ASN A 262 8.04 -12.90 3.15
N ALA A 263 6.85 -12.36 2.88
CA ALA A 263 6.55 -10.94 3.05
C ALA A 263 5.07 -10.77 3.44
N LEU A 264 4.81 -9.82 4.34
CA LEU A 264 3.47 -9.33 4.70
C LEU A 264 3.45 -7.83 4.40
N VAL A 265 2.50 -7.39 3.59
CA VAL A 265 2.42 -6.02 3.07
C VAL A 265 1.03 -5.49 3.31
N SER A 266 0.91 -4.41 4.07
CA SER A 266 -0.36 -3.71 4.24
C SER A 266 -0.43 -2.57 3.23
N VAL A 267 -1.41 -2.63 2.33
CA VAL A 267 -1.61 -1.65 1.24
C VAL A 267 -2.97 -0.94 1.37
N GLY A 268 -3.60 -1.01 2.55
CA GLY A 268 -4.94 -0.47 2.77
C GLY A 268 -6.00 -1.27 2.03
N ASP A 269 -7.02 -0.59 1.49
CA ASP A 269 -8.18 -1.20 0.83
C ASP A 269 -7.90 -1.53 -0.65
N VAL A 270 -7.67 -2.82 -0.96
CA VAL A 270 -7.32 -3.28 -2.31
C VAL A 270 -8.55 -3.58 -3.14
N ASP A 271 -9.65 -3.96 -2.52
CA ASP A 271 -10.87 -4.34 -3.22
C ASP A 271 -11.97 -3.28 -3.20
N LEU A 272 -11.68 -2.14 -2.57
CA LEU A 272 -12.51 -0.94 -2.49
C LEU A 272 -13.82 -1.17 -1.75
N ASP A 273 -13.79 -2.02 -0.71
CA ASP A 273 -14.95 -2.32 0.14
C ASP A 273 -15.03 -1.47 1.42
N GLY A 274 -14.08 -0.56 1.60
CA GLY A 274 -13.95 0.38 2.70
C GLY A 274 -13.16 -0.17 3.89
N ARG A 275 -12.55 -1.35 3.79
CA ARG A 275 -11.80 -2.00 4.87
C ARG A 275 -10.34 -2.20 4.49
N ALA A 276 -9.45 -2.16 5.49
CA ALA A 276 -8.05 -2.39 5.24
C ALA A 276 -7.78 -3.89 5.01
N ASP A 277 -6.99 -4.19 3.97
CA ASP A 277 -6.58 -5.54 3.60
C ASP A 277 -5.13 -5.83 4.01
N LEU A 278 -4.77 -7.11 3.90
CA LEU A 278 -3.39 -7.57 3.98
C LEU A 278 -2.99 -8.36 2.73
N LEU A 279 -1.86 -8.00 2.15
CA LEU A 279 -1.20 -8.81 1.13
C LEU A 279 -0.13 -9.70 1.77
N ALA A 280 0.00 -10.92 1.27
CA ALA A 280 1.03 -11.85 1.69
C ALA A 280 1.68 -12.50 0.46
N ARG A 281 3.01 -12.46 0.40
CA ARG A 281 3.77 -13.15 -0.64
C ARG A 281 4.34 -14.45 -0.09
N ASP A 282 4.09 -15.56 -0.78
CA ASP A 282 4.69 -16.85 -0.43
C ASP A 282 6.11 -17.02 -1.02
N THR A 283 6.76 -18.14 -0.67
CA THR A 283 8.11 -18.44 -1.12
C THR A 283 8.23 -18.68 -2.63
N ASP A 284 7.13 -19.07 -3.28
CA ASP A 284 7.05 -19.32 -4.71
C ASP A 284 6.74 -18.03 -5.50
N GLY A 285 6.52 -16.92 -4.80
CA GLY A 285 6.20 -15.63 -5.41
C GLY A 285 4.72 -15.46 -5.78
N LYS A 286 3.81 -16.30 -5.28
CA LYS A 286 2.37 -16.03 -5.38
C LYS A 286 2.02 -14.91 -4.41
N LEU A 287 1.13 -14.03 -4.86
CA LEU A 287 0.59 -12.95 -4.05
C LEU A 287 -0.84 -13.30 -3.63
N TRP A 288 -1.09 -13.22 -2.33
CA TRP A 288 -2.36 -13.56 -1.71
C TRP A 288 -2.96 -12.30 -1.09
N LEU A 289 -4.24 -12.06 -1.38
CA LEU A 289 -5.07 -11.06 -0.72
C LEU A 289 -5.80 -11.71 0.46
N TYR A 290 -5.67 -11.11 1.63
CA TYR A 290 -6.50 -11.33 2.80
C TYR A 290 -7.40 -10.11 2.95
N LYS A 291 -8.63 -10.26 2.45
CA LYS A 291 -9.62 -9.20 2.52
C LYS A 291 -10.00 -8.89 3.96
N GLY A 292 -10.05 -7.62 4.33
CA GLY A 292 -10.54 -7.18 5.64
C GLY A 292 -12.04 -7.43 5.81
N ASP A 293 -12.46 -7.96 6.95
CA ASP A 293 -13.89 -8.09 7.29
C ASP A 293 -14.33 -7.17 8.45
N GLY A 294 -13.36 -6.48 9.09
CA GLY A 294 -13.58 -5.63 10.27
C GLY A 294 -13.80 -6.43 11.56
N GLY A 295 -13.46 -7.70 11.59
CA GLY A 295 -13.61 -8.57 12.75
C GLY A 295 -12.54 -8.31 13.81
N ASN A 296 -12.97 -8.20 15.08
CA ASN A 296 -12.05 -7.98 16.21
C ASN A 296 -11.22 -9.22 16.63
N GLN A 297 -11.52 -10.40 16.08
CA GLN A 297 -10.87 -11.69 16.45
C GLN A 297 -10.45 -12.51 15.23
N ASP A 298 -11.02 -12.20 14.08
CA ASP A 298 -10.70 -12.77 12.79
C ASP A 298 -10.94 -11.63 11.80
N PRO A 299 -9.92 -10.79 11.51
CA PRO A 299 -10.10 -9.57 10.73
C PRO A 299 -10.09 -9.84 9.22
N PHE A 300 -10.00 -11.10 8.79
CA PHE A 300 -9.80 -11.45 7.38
C PHE A 300 -10.75 -12.53 6.88
N GLU A 301 -11.21 -12.36 5.64
CA GLU A 301 -11.84 -13.45 4.90
C GLU A 301 -10.82 -14.53 4.49
N SER A 302 -11.33 -15.60 3.85
CA SER A 302 -10.47 -16.61 3.22
C SER A 302 -9.58 -15.99 2.15
N ARG A 303 -8.27 -16.30 2.22
CA ARG A 303 -7.29 -15.76 1.27
C ARG A 303 -7.64 -16.07 -0.19
N LYS A 304 -7.35 -15.12 -1.09
CA LYS A 304 -7.48 -15.25 -2.54
C LYS A 304 -6.13 -15.02 -3.21
N GLN A 305 -5.72 -15.89 -4.13
CA GLN A 305 -4.52 -15.62 -4.93
C GLN A 305 -4.85 -14.53 -5.96
N ILE A 306 -4.08 -13.44 -5.98
CA ILE A 306 -4.30 -12.29 -6.87
C ILE A 306 -3.13 -12.05 -7.84
N GLY A 307 -2.04 -12.81 -7.71
CA GLY A 307 -0.89 -12.66 -8.59
C GLY A 307 0.17 -13.74 -8.44
N PHE A 308 1.19 -13.68 -9.30
CA PHE A 308 2.36 -14.57 -9.26
C PHE A 308 3.62 -13.89 -9.83
N GLY A 309 4.79 -14.48 -9.57
CA GLY A 309 6.08 -13.93 -9.99
C GLY A 309 6.62 -12.81 -9.11
N TYR A 310 6.00 -12.52 -7.97
CA TYR A 310 6.43 -11.45 -7.05
C TYR A 310 7.74 -11.76 -6.31
N ASN A 311 8.34 -12.94 -6.53
CA ASN A 311 9.67 -13.31 -6.07
C ASN A 311 10.80 -12.56 -6.82
N ILE A 312 10.48 -11.74 -7.81
CA ILE A 312 11.44 -10.81 -8.40
C ILE A 312 11.75 -9.61 -7.49
N TYR A 313 10.86 -9.29 -6.53
CA TYR A 313 11.01 -8.12 -5.66
C TYR A 313 11.80 -8.45 -4.41
N SER A 314 12.86 -7.70 -4.12
CA SER A 314 13.66 -7.83 -2.90
C SER A 314 12.81 -7.47 -1.67
N TRP A 315 11.97 -6.45 -1.84
CA TRP A 315 11.12 -5.90 -0.82
C TRP A 315 9.86 -5.28 -1.45
N MET A 316 8.76 -5.28 -0.71
CA MET A 316 7.44 -4.81 -1.12
C MET A 316 6.80 -4.03 0.04
N PHE A 317 6.06 -2.95 -0.28
CA PHE A 317 5.47 -2.03 0.69
C PHE A 317 4.26 -1.28 0.14
#